data_AF-A0A2M8T759-F1
#
_entry.id   AF-A0A2M8T759-F1
#
_cell.length_a   1.000
_cell.length_b   1.000
_cell.length_c   1.000
_cell.angle_alpha   90.00
_cell.angle_beta   90.00
_cell.angle_gamma   90.00
#
_symmetry.space_group_name_H-M   'P 1'
#
loop_
_entity.id
_entity.type
_entity.pdbx_description
1 polymer ?
#
loop_
_entity_poly.entity_id
_entity_poly.type
_entity_poly.pdbx_seq_one_letter_code
_entity_poly.pdbx_strand_id
1 'polypeptide(L)' 'MRSKPDDRSDNVDRLQEHIDNTNQNIRLTNEMIEKTDNKKEKEDLKAKNCRREEALNGFKAEIKDEALDKEKGYK' A
#
# COMPACT_ATOMS: atom_id res chain seq x y z
N MET A 1 31.06 1.91 18.55
CA MET A 1 29.59 1.94 18.46
C MET A 1 29.19 0.94 17.39
N ARG A 2 28.51 -0.16 17.76
CA ARG A 2 27.87 -1.04 16.76
C ARG A 2 26.57 -0.36 16.37
N SER A 3 26.46 0.11 15.13
CA SER A 3 25.17 0.45 14.55
C SER A 3 24.29 -0.79 14.71
N LYS A 4 23.09 -0.62 15.28
CA LYS A 4 22.10 -1.70 15.28
C LYS A 4 21.95 -2.15 13.82
N PRO A 5 21.88 -3.46 13.53
CA PRO A 5 21.39 -3.87 12.22
C PRO A 5 20.04 -3.18 12.05
N ASP A 6 19.88 -2.38 10.99
CA ASP A 6 18.58 -1.79 10.66
C ASP A 6 17.58 -2.95 10.65
N ASP A 7 16.66 -2.94 11.60
CA ASP A 7 15.65 -3.98 11.69
C ASP A 7 14.63 -3.69 10.60
N ARG A 8 14.94 -4.18 9.40
CA ARG A 8 14.10 -3.96 8.20
C ARG A 8 12.71 -4.59 8.32
N SER A 9 12.47 -5.35 9.40
CA SER A 9 11.13 -5.77 9.83
C SER A 9 10.21 -4.57 10.04
N ASP A 10 10.72 -3.46 10.59
CA ASP A 10 9.93 -2.23 10.81
C ASP A 10 9.44 -1.60 9.49
N ASN A 11 10.15 -1.80 8.37
CA ASN A 11 9.71 -1.33 7.06
C ASN A 11 8.60 -2.21 6.49
N VAL A 12 8.74 -3.53 6.57
CA VAL A 12 7.71 -4.47 6.09
C VAL A 12 6.41 -4.29 6.88
N ASP A 13 6.48 -4.14 8.20
CA ASP A 13 5.31 -3.96 9.05
C ASP A 13 4.58 -2.63 8.73
N ARG A 14 5.33 -1.54 8.53
CA ARG A 14 4.76 -0.25 8.10
C ARG A 14 4.12 -0.33 6.71
N LEU A 15 4.78 -1.00 5.76
CA LEU A 15 4.23 -1.20 4.41
C LEU A 15 2.96 -2.05 4.45
N GLN A 16 2.91 -3.08 5.29
CA GLN A 16 1.72 -3.91 5.48
C GLN A 16 0.57 -3.08 6.08
N GLU A 17 0.83 -2.24 7.08
CA GLU A 17 -0.18 -1.32 7.64
C GLU A 17 -0.71 -0.36 6.56
N HIS A 18 0.16 0.21 5.73
CA HIS A 18 -0.25 1.07 4.61
C HIS A 18 -1.09 0.32 3.58
N ILE A 19 -0.76 -0.94 3.27
CA ILE A 19 -1.55 -1.81 2.39
C ILE A 19 -2.95 -2.03 2.96
N ASP A 20 -3.06 -2.38 4.24
CA ASP A 20 -4.34 -2.66 4.90
C ASP A 20 -5.23 -1.41 4.96
N ASN A 21 -4.65 -0.28 5.36
CA ASN A 21 -5.32 1.02 5.35
C ASN A 21 -5.78 1.42 3.93
N THR A 22 -4.96 1.17 2.91
CA THR A 22 -5.30 1.50 1.52
C THR A 22 -6.43 0.60 1.01
N ASN A 23 -6.41 -0.70 1.33
CA ASN A 23 -7.48 -1.64 1.01
C ASN A 23 -8.81 -1.23 1.67
N GLN A 24 -8.78 -0.85 2.94
CA GLN A 24 -9.97 -0.34 3.63
C GLN A 24 -10.51 0.92 2.96
N ASN A 25 -9.63 1.87 2.61
CA ASN A 25 -10.01 3.09 1.91
C ASN A 25 -10.63 2.82 0.53
N ILE A 26 -10.14 1.83 -0.21
CA ILE A 26 -10.73 1.40 -1.48
C ILE A 26 -12.16 0.88 -1.26
N ARG A 27 -12.36 0.00 -0.27
CA ARG A 27 -13.68 -0.55 0.08
C ARG A 27 -14.68 0.55 0.47
N LEU A 28 -14.27 1.47 1.36
CA LEU A 28 -15.11 2.61 1.76
C LEU A 28 -15.44 3.53 0.57
N THR A 29 -14.47 3.76 -0.31
CA THR A 29 -14.69 4.56 -1.53
C THR A 29 -15.68 3.85 -2.47
N ASN A 30 -15.60 2.53 -2.61
CA ASN A 30 -16.56 1.75 -3.42
C ASN A 30 -17.98 1.82 -2.84
N GLU A 31 -18.13 1.66 -1.52
CA GLU A 31 -19.42 1.85 -0.86
C GLU A 31 -19.97 3.27 -1.07
N MET A 32 -19.10 4.28 -1.04
CA MET A 32 -19.49 5.66 -1.36
C MET A 32 -19.95 5.81 -2.81
N ILE A 33 -19.26 5.19 -3.79
CA ILE A 33 -19.66 5.20 -5.21
C ILE A 33 -21.06 4.61 -5.41
N GLU A 34 -21.42 3.57 -4.66
CA GLU A 34 -22.76 2.97 -4.72
C GLU A 34 -23.85 3.92 -4.22
N LYS A 35 -23.55 4.72 -3.18
CA LYS A 35 -24.47 5.67 -2.56
C LYS A 35 -24.52 7.05 -3.24
N THR A 36 -23.48 7.42 -3.97
CA THR A 36 -23.44 8.66 -4.75
C THR A 36 -24.38 8.53 -5.96
N ASP A 37 -25.08 9.59 -6.35
CA ASP A 37 -25.87 9.61 -7.59
C ASP A 37 -25.20 10.42 -8.70
N ASN A 38 -24.34 11.37 -8.33
CA ASN A 38 -23.62 12.24 -9.25
C ASN A 38 -22.56 11.46 -10.04
N LYS A 39 -22.72 11.40 -11.37
CA LYS A 39 -21.79 10.70 -12.27
C LYS A 39 -20.36 11.21 -12.17
N LYS A 40 -20.17 12.54 -12.11
CA LYS A 40 -18.83 13.14 -12.04
C LYS A 40 -18.10 12.72 -10.77
N GLU A 41 -18.81 12.78 -9.65
CA GLU A 41 -18.27 12.38 -8.35
C GLU A 41 -17.93 10.89 -8.31
N LYS A 42 -18.74 10.02 -8.94
CA LYS A 42 -18.39 8.60 -9.11
C LYS A 42 -17.10 8.41 -9.90
N GLU A 43 -16.90 9.14 -10.98
CA GLU A 43 -15.68 9.06 -11.79
C GLU A 43 -14.46 9.51 -11.00
N ASP A 44 -14.57 10.58 -10.23
CA ASP A 44 -13.50 11.07 -9.36
C ASP A 44 -13.12 10.04 -8.28
N LEU A 45 -14.12 9.43 -7.64
CA LEU A 45 -13.91 8.36 -6.65
C LEU A 45 -13.27 7.11 -7.28
N LYS A 46 -13.70 6.70 -8.47
CA LYS A 46 -13.09 5.59 -9.23
C LYS A 46 -11.65 5.89 -9.61
N ALA A 47 -11.35 7.09 -10.10
CA ALA A 47 -9.99 7.52 -10.41
C ALA A 47 -9.10 7.58 -9.16
N LYS A 48 -9.69 7.89 -7.99
CA LYS A 48 -8.98 7.82 -6.70
C LYS A 48 -8.65 6.39 -6.31
N ASN A 49 -9.56 5.44 -6.55
CA ASN A 49 -9.30 4.02 -6.31
C ASN A 49 -8.25 3.44 -7.28
N CYS A 50 -8.31 3.79 -8.56
CA CYS A 50 -7.29 3.39 -9.54
C CYS A 50 -5.87 3.77 -9.08
N ARG A 51 -5.66 5.02 -8.65
CA ARG A 51 -4.37 5.49 -8.12
C ARG A 51 -3.94 4.74 -6.84
N ARG A 52 -4.88 4.31 -6.01
CA ARG A 52 -4.59 3.50 -4.81
C ARG A 52 -4.17 2.08 -5.17
N GLU A 53 -4.75 1.50 -6.21
CA GLU A 53 -4.33 0.19 -6.73
C GLU A 53 -2.90 0.26 -7.29
N GLU A 54 -2.54 1.34 -7.98
CA GLU A 54 -1.15 1.59 -8.41
C GLU A 54 -0.20 1.69 -7.20
N ALA A 55 -0.58 2.44 -6.16
CA ALA A 55 0.21 2.54 -4.93
C ALA A 55 0.39 1.18 -4.24
N LEU A 56 -0.66 0.35 -4.18
CA LEU A 56 -0.58 -1.01 -3.63
C LEU A 56 0.41 -1.89 -4.40
N ASN A 57 0.49 -1.74 -5.72
CA ASN A 57 1.49 -2.47 -6.51
C ASN A 57 2.91 -2.02 -6.17
N GLY A 58 3.13 -0.73 -5.91
CA GLY A 58 4.38 -0.19 -5.41
C GLY A 58 4.78 -0.80 -4.07
N PHE A 59 3.88 -0.79 -3.08
CA PHE A 59 4.15 -1.38 -1.76
C PHE A 59 4.46 -2.88 -1.83
N LYS A 60 3.75 -3.63 -2.68
CA LYS A 60 4.03 -5.05 -2.90
C LYS A 60 5.41 -5.30 -3.52
N ALA A 61 5.83 -4.43 -4.44
CA ALA A 61 7.17 -4.49 -5.01
C ALA A 61 8.24 -4.21 -3.95
N GLU A 62 8.06 -3.16 -3.13
CA GLU A 62 8.98 -2.83 -2.03
C GLU A 62 9.10 -3.97 -1.01
N ILE A 63 7.99 -4.57 -0.57
CA ILE A 63 8.02 -5.72 0.34
C ILE A 63 8.80 -6.89 -0.28
N LYS A 64 8.63 -7.13 -1.58
CA LYS A 64 9.35 -8.20 -2.28
C LYS A 64 10.85 -7.92 -2.36
N ASP A 65 11.23 -6.68 -2.66
CA ASP A 65 12.63 -6.27 -2.72
C ASP A 65 13.29 -6.36 -1.34
N GLU A 66 12.61 -5.94 -0.27
CA GLU A 66 13.08 -6.08 1.11
C GLU A 66 13.23 -7.57 1.52
N ALA A 67 12.31 -8.44 1.09
CA ALA A 67 12.42 -9.88 1.31
C ALA A 67 13.63 -10.50 0.59
N LEU A 68 13.86 -10.10 -0.67
CA LEU A 68 15.01 -10.55 -1.47
C LEU A 68 16.34 -10.06 -0.90
N ASP A 69 16.38 -8.83 -0.40
CA ASP A 69 17.54 -8.26 0.27
C ASP A 69 17.86 -8.97 1.59
N LYS A 70 16.83 -9.38 2.34
CA LYS A 70 16.99 -10.20 3.56
C LYS A 70 17.54 -11.59 3.23
N GLU A 71 17.09 -12.20 2.14
CA GLU A 71 17.55 -13.52 1.67
C GLU A 71 18.98 -13.48 1.12
N LYS A 72 19.35 -12.42 0.39
CA LYS A 72 20.68 -12.30 -0.21
C LYS A 72 21.81 -12.12 0.78
N GLY A 73 21.50 -11.78 2.04
CA GLY A 73 22.46 -11.73 3.14
C GLY A 73 23.51 -10.65 2.93
N TYR A 74 23.55 -9.68 3.83
CA TYR A 74 24.68 -8.75 3.95
C TYR A 74 26.01 -9.52 3.83
N LYS A 75 26.74 -9.27 2.73
CA LYS A 75 28.17 -9.53 2.65
C LYS A 75 28.93 -8.29 3.12
#